data_AF-B2TQT9-F1
#
_entry.id   AF-B2TQT9-F1
#
_cell.length_a   1.000
_cell.length_b   1.000
_cell.length_c   1.000
_cell.angle_alpha   90.00
_cell.angle_beta   90.00
_cell.angle_gamma   90.00
#
_symmetry.space_group_name_H-M   'P 1'
#
loop_
_entity.id
_entity.type
_entity.pdbx_description
1 polymer ?
#
loop_
_entity_poly.entity_id
_entity_poly.type
_entity_poly.pdbx_seq_one_letter_code
_entity_poly.pdbx_strand_id
1 'polypeptide(L)'
;MIQELQTGILDINNKYNINFSCKQLDDIILKLIIYDKSLPADLSNYNVRLKAFKADQVPLIQNTNITIKDNVVTIKADKQLTTTNGIVKAELQFLNKTTLEKKSTFYINIEIVASVLDVGGIVSTPTCTILEEIDHKLDQIENIGEVLDEAKEVRDTLTNKTIPGATSINSKLETSTKNASSKITEVESIISSASNKIEEVATCINNADSSKKELDLSKTNADMSKENLDTANVQAEKNIEELNKIGDAKDLAAKVETNKNNIENLNEKVEDNTSYLKDVENDIKNLDDIKINKKVKYYTSEETTKGANPNNALEGCFVIAHELNPVQNGFCYYEQFFYGDISETANRIQYVTTYNGDLRRFIRRYFNGNWETKELATTEITEIGLLNGWEKDYGELKITKTGGVCYLNFQGTVGVSSVGTTIFNIPEGFRPKYQQVFYIPQRDGKPFFGVAIDTNGNVDISGVTSLPTQGAKTDFYMMWRVD
;
A
#
# COMPACT_ATOMS: atom_id res chain seq x y z
N MET A 1 28.52 -85.39 -81.58
CA MET A 1 29.28 -86.64 -81.83
C MET A 1 30.74 -86.29 -81.61
N ILE A 2 31.51 -87.12 -80.90
CA ILE A 2 32.93 -86.80 -80.68
C ILE A 2 33.72 -87.28 -81.90
N GLN A 3 34.36 -86.36 -82.62
CA GLN A 3 35.25 -86.68 -83.72
C GLN A 3 36.68 -86.81 -83.19
N GLU A 4 37.26 -88.01 -83.26
CA GLU A 4 38.70 -88.18 -83.08
C GLU A 4 39.40 -87.85 -84.39
N LEU A 5 40.31 -86.87 -84.36
CA LEU A 5 41.08 -86.47 -85.53
C LEU A 5 42.24 -87.46 -85.76
N GLN A 6 42.76 -87.48 -86.99
CA GLN A 6 43.93 -88.30 -87.32
C GLN A 6 45.08 -88.02 -86.34
N THR A 7 45.84 -89.05 -85.97
CA THR A 7 46.94 -88.86 -85.02
C THR A 7 48.10 -88.11 -85.68
N GLY A 8 48.49 -86.98 -85.10
CA GLY A 8 49.66 -86.22 -85.56
C GLY A 8 50.95 -86.74 -84.91
N ILE A 9 52.04 -86.80 -85.67
CA ILE A 9 53.38 -87.09 -85.15
C ILE A 9 54.19 -85.80 -85.16
N LEU A 10 54.78 -85.45 -84.02
CA LEU A 10 55.54 -84.21 -83.81
C LEU A 10 56.91 -84.55 -83.23
N ASP A 11 57.98 -83.92 -83.74
CA ASP A 11 59.30 -83.91 -83.13
C ASP A 11 59.63 -82.48 -82.69
N ILE A 12 59.96 -82.31 -81.41
CA ILE A 12 60.32 -81.03 -80.78
C ILE A 12 61.40 -80.26 -81.57
N ASN A 13 62.29 -80.96 -82.26
CA ASN A 13 63.43 -80.36 -82.95
C ASN A 13 63.10 -79.93 -84.38
N ASN A 14 61.91 -80.24 -84.88
CA ASN A 14 61.49 -79.97 -86.25
C ASN A 14 60.23 -79.08 -86.28
N LYS A 15 60.15 -78.19 -87.27
CA LYS A 15 58.96 -77.37 -87.49
C LYS A 15 58.00 -78.11 -88.40
N TYR A 16 56.95 -78.69 -87.82
CA TYR A 16 55.84 -79.28 -88.56
C TYR A 16 54.65 -78.33 -88.62
N ASN A 17 54.00 -78.26 -89.78
CA ASN A 17 52.63 -77.77 -89.89
C ASN A 17 51.72 -79.00 -89.89
N ILE A 18 51.05 -79.25 -88.78
CA ILE A 18 50.01 -80.27 -88.76
C ILE A 18 48.70 -79.64 -89.17
N ASN A 19 48.04 -80.25 -90.16
CA ASN A 19 46.73 -79.85 -90.62
C ASN A 19 45.71 -80.94 -90.25
N PHE A 20 44.67 -80.53 -89.55
CA PHE A 20 43.49 -81.35 -89.28
C PHE A 20 42.25 -80.71 -89.91
N SER A 21 41.21 -81.49 -90.15
CA SER A 21 39.93 -80.99 -90.66
C SER A 21 38.76 -81.59 -89.87
N CYS A 22 37.81 -80.76 -89.45
CA CYS A 22 36.58 -81.18 -88.75
C CYS A 22 35.37 -80.37 -89.23
N LYS A 23 34.16 -80.74 -88.80
CA LYS A 23 32.98 -79.89 -89.00
C LYS A 23 32.82 -78.91 -87.84
N GLN A 24 32.20 -77.78 -88.14
CA GLN A 24 31.78 -76.79 -87.14
C GLN A 24 30.85 -77.46 -86.12
N LEU A 25 30.97 -77.08 -84.84
CA LEU A 25 30.24 -77.62 -83.68
C LEU A 25 30.56 -79.09 -83.32
N ASP A 26 31.55 -79.72 -83.96
CA ASP A 26 32.02 -81.03 -83.51
C ASP A 26 32.78 -80.92 -82.19
N ASP A 27 32.54 -81.87 -81.30
CA ASP A 27 33.40 -82.11 -80.15
C ASP A 27 34.65 -82.85 -80.66
N ILE A 28 35.83 -82.23 -80.63
CA ILE A 28 37.04 -82.84 -81.21
C ILE A 28 38.01 -83.37 -80.15
N ILE A 29 38.65 -84.50 -80.48
CA ILE A 29 39.81 -85.02 -79.74
C ILE A 29 41.04 -84.92 -80.64
N LEU A 30 42.06 -84.20 -80.16
CA LEU A 30 43.38 -84.13 -80.79
C LEU A 30 44.30 -85.14 -80.10
N LYS A 31 44.89 -86.03 -80.88
CA LYS A 31 45.87 -87.01 -80.40
C LYS A 31 47.20 -86.79 -81.10
N LEU A 32 48.24 -86.53 -80.31
CA LEU A 32 49.56 -86.16 -80.81
C LEU A 32 50.63 -87.04 -80.16
N ILE A 33 51.49 -87.63 -80.97
CA ILE A 33 52.66 -88.40 -80.52
C ILE A 33 53.88 -87.51 -80.62
N ILE A 34 54.56 -87.29 -79.51
CA ILE A 34 55.68 -86.35 -79.40
C ILE A 34 57.01 -87.11 -79.36
N TYR A 35 57.97 -86.63 -80.14
CA TYR A 35 59.34 -87.11 -80.21
C TYR A 35 60.31 -85.97 -79.86
N ASP A 36 61.49 -86.33 -79.38
CA ASP A 36 62.64 -85.46 -79.18
C ASP A 36 63.84 -86.15 -79.85
N LYS A 37 64.30 -85.60 -80.98
CA LYS A 37 65.40 -86.14 -81.79
C LYS A 37 65.11 -87.57 -82.25
N SER A 38 63.90 -87.78 -82.75
CA SER A 38 63.37 -89.06 -83.25
C SER A 38 63.24 -90.16 -82.20
N LEU A 39 63.39 -89.85 -80.91
CA LEU A 39 63.09 -90.75 -79.78
C LEU A 39 61.81 -90.29 -79.06
N PRO A 40 61.01 -91.19 -78.46
CA PRO A 40 59.83 -90.79 -77.69
C PRO A 40 60.16 -89.72 -76.65
N ALA A 41 59.47 -88.59 -76.67
CA ALA A 41 59.75 -87.48 -75.76
C ALA A 41 59.31 -87.81 -74.32
N ASP A 42 60.14 -87.47 -73.33
CA ASP A 42 59.72 -87.48 -71.92
C ASP A 42 58.92 -86.21 -71.59
N LEU A 43 57.62 -86.41 -71.32
CA LEU A 43 56.66 -85.36 -71.03
C LEU A 43 56.23 -85.33 -69.55
N SER A 44 56.80 -86.18 -68.70
CA SER A 44 56.39 -86.37 -67.30
C SER A 44 56.38 -85.07 -66.47
N ASN A 45 57.34 -84.18 -66.73
CA ASN A 45 57.51 -82.90 -66.03
C ASN A 45 56.88 -81.69 -66.74
N TYR A 46 56.01 -81.90 -67.72
CA TYR A 46 55.40 -80.82 -68.49
C TYR A 46 53.88 -80.76 -68.31
N ASN A 47 53.37 -79.54 -68.24
CA ASN A 47 51.97 -79.22 -68.48
C ASN A 47 51.81 -78.81 -69.95
N VAL A 48 50.66 -79.11 -70.52
CA VAL A 48 50.35 -78.77 -71.91
C VAL A 48 49.26 -77.72 -71.93
N ARG A 49 49.41 -76.73 -72.80
CA ARG A 49 48.43 -75.67 -73.05
C ARG A 49 48.17 -75.55 -74.55
N LEU A 50 46.91 -75.56 -74.94
CA LEU A 50 46.48 -75.24 -76.30
C LEU A 50 46.06 -73.76 -76.32
N LYS A 51 46.76 -72.95 -77.10
CA LYS A 51 46.31 -71.60 -77.45
C LYS A 51 45.80 -71.63 -78.87
N ALA A 52 44.64 -71.07 -79.14
CA ALA A 52 44.09 -71.02 -80.48
C ALA A 52 43.54 -69.65 -80.78
N PHE A 53 43.71 -69.24 -82.03
CA PHE A 53 43.09 -68.07 -82.60
C PHE A 53 42.13 -68.55 -83.69
N LYS A 54 40.84 -68.35 -83.45
CA LYS A 54 39.78 -68.82 -84.32
C LYS A 54 39.67 -67.93 -85.56
N ALA A 55 38.94 -68.39 -86.57
CA ALA A 55 38.81 -67.67 -87.84
C ALA A 55 38.22 -66.26 -87.66
N ASP A 56 37.30 -66.12 -86.70
CA ASP A 56 36.65 -64.87 -86.28
C ASP A 56 37.52 -63.99 -85.36
N GLN A 57 38.80 -64.31 -85.19
CA GLN A 57 39.75 -63.59 -84.35
C GLN A 57 39.44 -63.66 -82.84
N VAL A 58 38.58 -64.57 -82.39
CA VAL A 58 38.31 -64.79 -80.97
C VAL A 58 39.35 -65.75 -80.39
N PRO A 59 40.12 -65.34 -79.35
CA PRO A 59 41.14 -66.19 -78.75
C PRO A 59 40.52 -67.27 -77.84
N LEU A 60 41.12 -68.46 -77.87
CA LEU A 60 40.84 -69.56 -76.95
C LEU A 60 42.15 -69.98 -76.27
N ILE A 61 42.16 -70.03 -74.95
CA ILE A 61 43.24 -70.62 -74.17
C ILE A 61 42.66 -71.78 -73.37
N GLN A 62 43.22 -72.97 -73.55
CA GLN A 62 42.81 -74.19 -72.88
C GLN A 62 44.04 -74.88 -72.23
N ASN A 63 43.93 -75.18 -70.95
CA ASN A 63 44.92 -75.91 -70.14
C ASN A 63 44.28 -77.06 -69.33
N THR A 64 43.02 -77.38 -69.61
CA THR A 64 42.23 -78.43 -68.96
C THR A 64 41.83 -79.49 -69.99
N ASN A 65 41.39 -80.67 -69.53
CA ASN A 65 41.01 -81.81 -70.39
C ASN A 65 42.14 -82.30 -71.33
N ILE A 66 43.38 -82.23 -70.85
CA ILE A 66 44.57 -82.72 -71.54
C ILE A 66 45.18 -83.85 -70.72
N THR A 67 45.38 -85.01 -71.34
CA THR A 67 45.98 -86.18 -70.72
C THR A 67 47.29 -86.51 -71.43
N ILE A 68 48.35 -86.69 -70.66
CA ILE A 68 49.66 -87.13 -71.14
C ILE A 68 49.86 -88.56 -70.65
N LYS A 69 50.12 -89.48 -71.58
CA LYS A 69 50.53 -90.85 -71.27
C LYS A 69 51.75 -91.18 -72.11
N ASP A 70 52.86 -91.44 -71.44
CA ASP A 70 54.18 -91.61 -72.07
C ASP A 70 54.49 -90.39 -72.97
N ASN A 71 54.67 -90.59 -74.27
CA ASN A 71 54.92 -89.53 -75.23
C ASN A 71 53.67 -89.11 -76.03
N VAL A 72 52.48 -89.56 -75.62
CA VAL A 72 51.21 -89.27 -76.30
C VAL A 72 50.42 -88.23 -75.51
N VAL A 73 50.05 -87.16 -76.20
CA VAL A 73 49.19 -86.09 -75.67
C VAL A 73 47.81 -86.22 -76.30
N THR A 74 46.79 -86.40 -75.47
CA THR A 74 45.38 -86.43 -75.88
C THR A 74 44.69 -85.20 -75.31
N ILE A 75 44.11 -84.38 -76.18
CA ILE A 75 43.40 -83.15 -75.83
C ILE A 75 41.96 -83.30 -76.27
N LYS A 76 41.02 -83.27 -75.31
CA LYS A 76 39.61 -83.06 -75.63
C LYS A 76 39.41 -81.55 -75.75
N ALA A 77 39.30 -81.03 -76.96
CA ALA A 77 39.24 -79.60 -77.17
C ALA A 77 37.97 -79.00 -76.58
N ASP A 78 38.06 -77.74 -76.15
CA ASP A 78 36.89 -76.96 -75.76
C ASP A 78 35.93 -76.81 -76.95
N LYS A 79 34.62 -76.88 -76.69
CA LYS A 79 33.58 -76.71 -77.71
C LYS A 79 33.72 -75.37 -78.44
N GLN A 80 34.19 -74.34 -77.76
CA GLN A 80 34.45 -73.03 -78.35
C GLN A 80 35.49 -73.05 -79.47
N LEU A 81 36.34 -74.09 -79.57
CA LEU A 81 37.33 -74.21 -80.63
C LEU A 81 36.67 -74.39 -82.01
N THR A 82 35.54 -75.10 -82.08
CA THR A 82 34.87 -75.46 -83.35
C THR A 82 33.64 -74.62 -83.68
N THR A 83 33.38 -73.53 -82.93
CA THR A 83 32.16 -72.72 -83.09
C THR A 83 32.13 -71.86 -84.35
N THR A 84 33.27 -71.49 -84.92
CA THR A 84 33.36 -70.69 -86.15
C THR A 84 34.02 -71.46 -87.29
N ASN A 85 33.44 -71.40 -88.48
CA ASN A 85 34.03 -72.01 -89.68
C ASN A 85 35.26 -71.24 -90.16
N GLY A 86 36.21 -71.94 -90.79
CA GLY A 86 37.48 -71.38 -91.26
C GLY A 86 38.68 -72.00 -90.56
N ILE A 87 39.86 -71.41 -90.78
CA ILE A 87 41.12 -71.94 -90.28
C ILE A 87 41.37 -71.44 -88.86
N VAL A 88 41.40 -72.36 -87.91
CA VAL A 88 41.90 -72.09 -86.56
C VAL A 88 43.40 -72.28 -86.54
N LYS A 89 44.11 -71.25 -86.10
CA LYS A 89 45.56 -71.29 -85.89
C LYS A 89 45.81 -71.57 -84.42
N ALA A 90 46.24 -72.78 -84.12
CA ALA A 90 46.55 -73.21 -82.76
C ALA A 90 48.06 -73.36 -82.53
N GLU A 91 48.47 -73.10 -81.31
CA GLU A 91 49.80 -73.30 -80.78
C GLU A 91 49.70 -74.23 -79.57
N LEU A 92 50.34 -75.39 -79.66
CA LEU A 92 50.49 -76.29 -78.54
C LEU A 92 51.76 -75.95 -77.78
N GLN A 93 51.64 -75.67 -76.49
CA GLN A 93 52.74 -75.26 -75.63
C GLN A 93 53.03 -76.31 -74.56
N PHE A 94 54.30 -76.67 -74.41
CA PHE A 94 54.81 -77.50 -73.31
C PHE A 94 55.51 -76.59 -72.29
N LEU A 95 54.95 -76.53 -71.09
CA LEU A 95 55.39 -75.68 -70.00
C LEU A 95 55.95 -76.55 -68.88
N ASN A 96 57.17 -76.30 -68.43
CA ASN A 96 57.74 -77.04 -67.30
C ASN A 96 56.85 -76.85 -66.05
N LYS A 97 56.51 -77.94 -65.34
CA LYS A 97 55.62 -77.89 -64.17
C LYS A 97 56.15 -77.02 -63.03
N THR A 98 57.47 -76.89 -62.91
CA THR A 98 58.13 -76.16 -61.82
C THR A 98 58.56 -74.76 -62.24
N THR A 99 59.24 -74.61 -63.39
CA THR A 99 59.77 -73.31 -63.82
C THR A 99 58.79 -72.48 -64.64
N LEU A 100 57.71 -73.09 -65.14
CA LEU A 100 56.76 -72.50 -66.09
C LEU A 100 57.40 -72.02 -67.41
N GLU A 101 58.67 -72.33 -67.64
CA GLU A 101 59.37 -72.00 -68.87
C GLU A 101 58.83 -72.84 -70.04
N LYS A 102 58.71 -72.18 -71.19
CA LYS A 102 58.23 -72.77 -72.44
C LYS A 102 59.37 -73.57 -73.08
N LYS A 103 59.27 -74.90 -73.07
CA LYS A 103 60.30 -75.76 -73.69
C LYS A 103 60.19 -75.76 -75.21
N SER A 104 58.97 -75.92 -75.73
CA SER A 104 58.74 -76.11 -77.16
C SER A 104 57.31 -75.75 -77.54
N THR A 105 57.12 -75.38 -78.82
CA THR A 105 55.81 -75.09 -79.38
C THR A 105 55.60 -75.61 -80.78
N PHE A 106 54.40 -76.11 -81.00
CA PHE A 106 53.97 -76.64 -82.29
C PHE A 106 52.78 -75.85 -82.81
N TYR A 107 52.83 -75.50 -84.10
CA TYR A 107 51.71 -74.88 -84.79
C TYR A 107 50.81 -75.97 -85.38
N ILE A 108 49.52 -75.85 -85.10
CA ILE A 108 48.48 -76.76 -85.56
C ILE A 108 47.45 -75.91 -86.29
N ASN A 109 47.20 -76.20 -87.56
CA ASN A 109 46.08 -75.61 -88.28
C ASN A 109 44.92 -76.61 -88.26
N ILE A 110 43.74 -76.14 -87.88
CA ILE A 110 42.52 -76.94 -87.91
C ILE A 110 41.55 -76.24 -88.86
N GLU A 111 41.27 -76.88 -89.99
CA GLU A 111 40.27 -76.42 -90.94
C GLU A 111 38.88 -76.84 -90.46
N ILE A 112 38.07 -75.87 -90.03
CA ILE A 112 36.69 -76.10 -89.63
C ILE A 112 35.80 -75.85 -90.83
N VAL A 113 35.22 -76.91 -91.36
CA VAL A 113 34.28 -76.84 -92.48
C VAL A 113 32.87 -76.57 -91.93
N ALA A 114 32.13 -75.66 -92.57
CA ALA A 114 30.77 -75.33 -92.18
C ALA A 114 29.87 -76.59 -92.08
N SER A 115 29.06 -76.62 -91.01
CA SER A 115 28.02 -77.64 -90.86
C SER A 115 26.81 -77.29 -91.73
N VAL A 116 26.14 -78.31 -92.30
CA VAL A 116 25.00 -78.12 -93.23
C VAL A 116 23.74 -77.63 -92.49
N LEU A 117 23.73 -77.72 -91.16
CA LEU A 117 22.60 -77.41 -90.27
C LEU A 117 22.98 -76.38 -89.19
N ASP A 118 23.91 -75.46 -89.43
CA ASP A 118 24.19 -74.37 -88.47
C ASP A 118 23.02 -73.36 -88.48
N VAL A 119 21.94 -73.71 -87.77
CA VAL A 119 20.74 -72.88 -87.61
C VAL A 119 20.83 -72.15 -86.27
N GLY A 120 21.62 -71.07 -86.23
CA GLY A 120 21.77 -70.22 -85.04
C GLY A 120 23.03 -70.54 -84.23
N GLY A 121 24.17 -70.08 -84.74
CA GLY A 121 25.49 -70.34 -84.19
C GLY A 121 25.62 -69.99 -82.71
N ILE A 122 26.25 -70.88 -81.96
CA ILE A 122 26.74 -70.60 -80.61
C ILE A 122 27.68 -69.38 -80.71
N VAL A 123 27.42 -68.34 -79.93
CA VAL A 123 28.28 -67.14 -79.90
C VAL A 123 29.69 -67.56 -79.53
N SER A 124 30.63 -67.18 -80.38
CA SER A 124 32.05 -67.34 -80.15
C SER A 124 32.49 -66.41 -79.03
N THR A 125 32.88 -66.97 -77.89
CA THR A 125 33.31 -66.20 -76.73
C THR A 125 34.80 -66.42 -76.43
N PRO A 126 35.53 -65.37 -76.03
CA PRO A 126 36.90 -65.52 -75.57
C PRO A 126 36.92 -66.18 -74.18
N THR A 127 37.90 -67.05 -73.92
CA THR A 127 38.09 -67.63 -72.57
C THR A 127 38.97 -66.77 -71.65
N CYS A 128 39.38 -65.57 -72.07
CA CYS A 128 40.26 -64.67 -71.30
C CYS A 128 39.54 -63.70 -70.35
N THR A 129 38.21 -63.58 -70.40
CA THR A 129 37.43 -62.56 -69.65
C THR A 129 37.30 -62.82 -68.14
N ILE A 130 37.42 -64.06 -67.67
CA ILE A 130 37.23 -64.40 -66.25
C ILE A 130 38.32 -63.79 -65.35
N LEU A 131 39.54 -63.63 -65.86
CA LEU A 131 40.65 -63.05 -65.09
C LEU A 131 40.47 -61.54 -64.85
N GLU A 132 39.99 -60.80 -65.85
CA GLU A 132 39.67 -59.37 -65.73
C GLU A 132 38.49 -59.13 -64.77
N GLU A 133 37.49 -60.02 -64.77
CA GLU A 133 36.36 -59.93 -63.83
C GLU A 133 36.79 -60.22 -62.37
N ILE A 134 37.79 -61.09 -62.15
CA ILE A 134 38.33 -61.36 -60.82
C ILE A 134 39.11 -60.17 -60.29
N ASP A 135 39.91 -59.51 -61.13
CA ASP A 135 40.71 -58.33 -60.77
C ASP A 135 39.83 -57.18 -60.27
N HIS A 136 38.78 -56.84 -61.02
CA HIS A 136 37.81 -55.81 -60.62
C HIS A 136 37.07 -56.15 -59.31
N LYS A 137 36.79 -57.43 -59.04
CA LYS A 137 36.16 -57.85 -57.78
C LYS A 137 37.11 -57.73 -56.59
N LEU A 138 38.43 -57.88 -56.80
CA LEU A 138 39.43 -57.69 -55.75
C LEU A 138 39.57 -56.22 -55.37
N ASP A 139 39.58 -55.30 -56.35
CA ASP A 139 39.59 -53.85 -56.10
C ASP A 139 38.37 -53.39 -55.29
N GLN A 140 37.19 -53.94 -55.59
CA GLN A 140 35.97 -53.64 -54.83
C GLN A 140 36.04 -54.14 -53.38
N ILE A 141 36.72 -55.25 -53.12
CA ILE A 141 36.89 -55.81 -51.77
C ILE A 141 37.87 -54.96 -50.96
N GLU A 142 38.94 -54.44 -51.56
CA GLU A 142 39.90 -53.57 -50.88
C GLU A 142 39.24 -52.28 -50.36
N ASN A 143 38.41 -51.64 -51.19
CA ASN A 143 37.65 -50.44 -50.80
C ASN A 143 36.68 -50.69 -49.62
N ILE A 144 36.17 -51.92 -49.46
CA ILE A 144 35.30 -52.27 -48.33
C ILE A 144 36.09 -52.30 -47.01
N GLY A 145 37.38 -52.66 -47.05
CA GLY A 145 38.24 -52.68 -45.87
C GLY A 145 38.38 -51.31 -45.21
N GLU A 146 38.70 -50.28 -46.01
CA GLU A 146 38.84 -48.90 -45.54
C GLU A 146 37.54 -48.37 -44.91
N VAL A 147 36.40 -48.62 -45.58
CA VAL A 147 35.08 -48.23 -45.08
C VAL A 147 34.75 -48.91 -43.74
N LEU A 148 35.17 -50.16 -43.54
CA LEU A 148 34.94 -50.87 -42.29
C LEU A 148 35.80 -50.33 -41.14
N ASP A 149 37.04 -49.92 -41.41
CA ASP A 149 37.92 -49.33 -40.41
C ASP A 149 37.43 -47.94 -39.96
N GLU A 150 36.99 -47.09 -40.90
CA GLU A 150 36.37 -45.81 -40.57
C GLU A 150 35.10 -45.99 -39.73
N ALA A 151 34.22 -46.93 -40.13
CA ALA A 151 33.00 -47.23 -39.39
C ALA A 151 33.29 -47.72 -37.97
N LYS A 152 34.37 -48.49 -37.79
CA LYS A 152 34.83 -48.97 -36.48
C LYS A 152 35.32 -47.81 -35.62
N GLU A 153 36.12 -46.90 -36.16
CA GLU A 153 36.61 -45.72 -35.43
C GLU A 153 35.46 -44.81 -34.97
N VAL A 154 34.48 -44.57 -35.86
CA VAL A 154 33.28 -43.79 -35.53
C VAL A 154 32.49 -44.45 -34.41
N ARG A 155 32.26 -45.78 -34.51
CA ARG A 155 31.56 -46.54 -33.47
C ARG A 155 32.30 -46.46 -32.14
N ASP A 156 33.61 -46.69 -32.14
CA ASP A 156 34.40 -46.71 -30.91
C ASP A 156 34.45 -45.31 -30.26
N THR A 157 34.51 -44.24 -31.07
CA THR A 157 34.37 -42.85 -30.58
C THR A 157 33.00 -42.62 -29.95
N LEU A 158 31.93 -43.07 -30.62
CA LEU A 158 30.57 -42.90 -30.13
C LEU A 158 30.36 -43.65 -28.80
N THR A 159 30.74 -44.93 -28.76
CA THR A 159 30.53 -45.83 -27.62
C THR A 159 31.42 -45.47 -26.43
N ASN A 160 32.70 -45.19 -26.66
CA ASN A 160 33.67 -45.07 -25.56
C ASN A 160 33.85 -43.63 -25.07
N LYS A 161 33.53 -42.62 -25.88
CA LYS A 161 33.78 -41.21 -25.55
C LYS A 161 32.48 -40.39 -25.49
N THR A 162 31.71 -40.37 -26.57
CA THR A 162 30.55 -39.47 -26.68
C THR A 162 29.43 -39.87 -25.72
N ILE A 163 29.00 -41.13 -25.73
CA ILE A 163 27.92 -41.62 -24.86
C ILE A 163 28.28 -41.46 -23.37
N PRO A 164 29.45 -41.95 -22.88
CA PRO A 164 29.82 -41.79 -21.47
C PRO A 164 29.97 -40.33 -21.03
N GLY A 165 30.51 -39.47 -21.91
CA GLY A 165 30.61 -38.03 -21.66
C GLY A 165 29.24 -37.38 -21.46
N ALA A 166 28.28 -37.68 -22.34
CA ALA A 166 26.91 -37.19 -22.24
C ALA A 166 26.21 -37.71 -20.96
N THR A 167 26.37 -39.00 -20.64
CA THR A 167 25.82 -39.59 -19.40
C THR A 167 26.38 -38.90 -18.15
N SER A 168 27.69 -38.65 -18.09
CA SER A 168 28.32 -37.95 -16.96
C SER A 168 27.80 -36.53 -16.78
N ILE A 169 27.63 -35.79 -17.88
CA ILE A 169 27.05 -34.44 -17.86
C ILE A 169 25.60 -34.49 -17.35
N ASN A 170 24.79 -35.44 -17.84
CA ASN A 170 23.40 -35.57 -17.43
C ASN A 170 23.27 -35.84 -15.92
N SER A 171 24.07 -36.74 -15.35
CA SER A 171 24.06 -37.00 -13.91
C SER A 171 24.46 -35.79 -13.05
N LYS A 172 25.41 -34.97 -13.52
CA LYS A 172 25.78 -33.71 -12.85
C LYS A 172 24.64 -32.69 -12.89
N LEU A 173 23.95 -32.62 -14.03
CA LEU A 173 22.79 -31.74 -14.19
C LEU A 173 21.64 -32.17 -13.28
N GLU A 174 21.30 -33.47 -13.24
CA GLU A 174 20.28 -34.02 -12.34
C GLU A 174 20.58 -33.72 -10.87
N THR A 175 21.84 -33.90 -10.45
CA THR A 175 22.27 -33.58 -9.08
C THR A 175 22.12 -32.09 -8.78
N SER A 176 22.54 -31.23 -9.72
CA SER A 176 22.44 -29.77 -9.55
C SER A 176 20.99 -29.31 -9.46
N THR A 177 20.11 -29.86 -10.30
CA THR A 177 18.66 -29.60 -10.27
C THR A 177 18.05 -30.04 -8.94
N LYS A 178 18.39 -31.23 -8.45
CA LYS A 178 17.89 -31.72 -7.15
C LYS A 178 18.31 -30.80 -5.99
N ASN A 179 19.58 -30.39 -5.98
CA ASN A 179 20.10 -29.46 -4.97
C ASN A 179 19.39 -28.10 -5.02
N ALA A 180 19.10 -27.59 -6.22
CA ALA A 180 18.34 -26.36 -6.39
C ALA A 180 16.92 -26.49 -5.85
N SER A 181 16.22 -27.59 -6.17
CA SER A 181 14.88 -27.86 -5.64
C SER A 181 14.85 -27.94 -4.12
N SER A 182 15.83 -28.61 -3.49
CA SER A 182 15.92 -28.65 -2.02
C SER A 182 16.11 -27.26 -1.41
N LYS A 183 16.95 -26.41 -2.01
CA LYS A 183 17.14 -25.02 -1.55
C LYS A 183 15.89 -24.18 -1.69
N ILE A 184 15.09 -24.39 -2.75
CA ILE A 184 13.80 -23.70 -2.91
C ILE A 184 12.88 -24.01 -1.72
N THR A 185 12.73 -25.28 -1.36
CA THR A 185 11.89 -25.69 -0.21
C THR A 185 12.41 -25.12 1.12
N GLU A 186 13.73 -25.08 1.33
CA GLU A 186 14.32 -24.44 2.51
C GLU A 186 13.97 -22.94 2.58
N VAL A 187 14.09 -22.23 1.45
CA VAL A 187 13.75 -20.80 1.36
C VAL A 187 12.26 -20.57 1.61
N GLU A 188 11.37 -21.40 1.07
CA GLU A 188 9.92 -21.31 1.29
C GLU A 188 9.56 -21.49 2.78
N SER A 189 10.25 -22.39 3.48
CA SER A 189 10.09 -22.59 4.93
C SER A 189 10.57 -21.37 5.73
N ILE A 190 11.71 -20.79 5.36
CA ILE A 190 12.23 -19.55 5.97
C ILE A 190 11.25 -18.39 5.76
N ILE A 191 10.72 -18.22 4.54
CA ILE A 191 9.73 -17.18 4.22
C ILE A 191 8.49 -17.34 5.09
N SER A 192 7.95 -18.56 5.19
CA SER A 192 6.77 -18.84 6.02
C SER A 192 7.01 -18.50 7.50
N SER A 193 8.18 -18.87 8.02
CA SER A 193 8.57 -18.57 9.41
C SER A 193 8.72 -17.06 9.64
N ALA A 194 9.30 -16.33 8.68
CA ALA A 194 9.45 -14.88 8.74
C ALA A 194 8.08 -14.17 8.73
N SER A 195 7.15 -14.61 7.88
CA SER A 195 5.78 -14.07 7.83
C SER A 195 5.06 -14.23 9.17
N ASN A 196 5.12 -15.40 9.79
CA ASN A 196 4.55 -15.62 11.12
C ASN A 196 5.16 -14.67 12.16
N LYS A 197 6.48 -14.44 12.11
CA LYS A 197 7.16 -13.52 13.03
C LYS A 197 6.72 -12.07 12.83
N ILE A 198 6.45 -11.65 11.60
CA ILE A 198 5.91 -10.32 11.31
C ILE A 198 4.53 -10.14 11.96
N GLU A 199 3.65 -11.15 11.86
CA GLU A 199 2.32 -11.11 12.49
C GLU A 199 2.40 -11.05 14.02
N GLU A 200 3.30 -11.83 14.63
CA GLU A 200 3.57 -11.77 16.07
C GLU A 200 4.02 -10.36 16.49
N VAL A 201 4.96 -9.76 15.74
CA VAL A 201 5.46 -8.41 16.02
C VAL A 201 4.35 -7.37 15.87
N ALA A 202 3.50 -7.47 14.84
CA ALA A 202 2.37 -6.57 14.65
C ALA A 202 1.38 -6.65 15.84
N THR A 203 1.12 -7.86 16.35
CA THR A 203 0.30 -8.08 17.54
C THR A 203 0.94 -7.43 18.78
N CYS A 204 2.25 -7.60 18.98
CA CYS A 204 2.97 -6.95 20.08
C CYS A 204 2.92 -5.42 20.00
N ILE A 205 3.04 -4.83 18.79
CA ILE A 205 2.93 -3.38 18.58
C ILE A 205 1.53 -2.89 19.00
N ASN A 206 0.47 -3.55 18.54
CA ASN A 206 -0.90 -3.18 18.89
C ASN A 206 -1.16 -3.25 20.41
N ASN A 207 -0.60 -4.27 21.08
CA ASN A 207 -0.68 -4.38 22.53
C ASN A 207 0.07 -3.24 23.23
N ALA A 208 1.28 -2.92 22.78
CA ALA A 208 2.08 -1.82 23.33
C ALA A 208 1.38 -0.46 23.17
N ASP A 209 0.77 -0.20 22.00
CA ASP A 209 0.01 1.03 21.75
C ASP A 209 -1.23 1.13 22.64
N SER A 210 -1.90 0.01 22.91
CA SER A 210 -3.04 -0.05 23.81
C SER A 210 -2.61 0.26 25.25
N SER A 211 -1.55 -0.38 25.74
CA SER A 211 -0.98 -0.09 27.07
C SER A 211 -0.51 1.35 27.20
N LYS A 212 0.06 1.93 26.14
CA LYS A 212 0.45 3.35 26.14
C LYS A 212 -0.76 4.27 26.31
N LYS A 213 -1.85 4.03 25.57
CA LYS A 213 -3.09 4.80 25.70
C LYS A 213 -3.68 4.72 27.11
N GLU A 214 -3.69 3.52 27.71
CA GLU A 214 -4.14 3.32 29.08
C GLU A 214 -3.27 4.08 30.09
N LEU A 215 -1.94 4.07 29.90
CA LEU A 215 -1.00 4.81 30.74
C LEU A 215 -1.19 6.33 30.61
N ASP A 216 -1.37 6.84 29.39
CA ASP A 216 -1.61 8.27 29.14
C ASP A 216 -2.92 8.75 29.80
N LEU A 217 -3.98 7.92 29.75
CA LEU A 217 -5.24 8.18 30.45
C LEU A 217 -5.04 8.18 31.97
N SER A 218 -4.33 7.18 32.50
CA SER A 218 -4.03 7.06 33.93
C SER A 218 -3.24 8.27 34.44
N LYS A 219 -2.25 8.73 33.68
CA LYS A 219 -1.48 9.94 33.98
C LYS A 219 -2.37 11.17 34.02
N THR A 220 -3.23 11.35 33.01
CA THR A 220 -4.17 12.49 32.96
C THR A 220 -5.07 12.52 34.20
N ASN A 221 -5.60 11.35 34.61
CA ASN A 221 -6.42 11.24 35.82
C ASN A 221 -5.64 11.56 37.11
N ALA A 222 -4.38 11.13 37.19
CA ALA A 222 -3.52 11.42 38.33
C ALA A 222 -3.20 12.92 38.42
N ASP A 223 -2.88 13.56 37.28
CA ASP A 223 -2.61 15.00 37.22
C ASP A 223 -3.85 15.82 37.64
N MET A 224 -5.04 15.44 37.17
CA MET A 224 -6.30 16.08 37.57
C MET A 224 -6.60 15.87 39.07
N SER A 225 -6.34 14.67 39.60
CA SER A 225 -6.51 14.39 41.03
C SER A 225 -5.57 15.22 41.89
N LYS A 226 -4.33 15.42 41.43
CA LYS A 226 -3.35 16.29 42.09
C LYS A 226 -3.81 17.74 42.10
N GLU A 227 -4.26 18.28 40.97
CA GLU A 227 -4.76 19.66 40.88
C GLU A 227 -5.96 19.90 41.81
N ASN A 228 -6.88 18.93 41.89
CA ASN A 228 -8.01 18.97 42.83
C ASN A 228 -7.54 18.98 44.29
N LEU A 229 -6.54 18.15 44.64
CA LEU A 229 -5.96 18.13 45.99
C LEU A 229 -5.24 19.45 46.32
N ASP A 230 -4.47 19.99 45.38
CA ASP A 230 -3.78 21.28 45.55
C ASP A 230 -4.80 22.41 45.80
N THR A 231 -5.89 22.43 45.03
CA THR A 231 -7.00 23.39 45.23
C THR A 231 -7.66 23.22 46.59
N ALA A 232 -7.94 21.98 47.00
CA ALA A 232 -8.53 21.68 48.31
C ALA A 232 -7.61 22.09 49.47
N ASN A 233 -6.30 21.86 49.33
CA ASN A 233 -5.30 22.27 50.33
C ASN A 233 -5.24 23.80 50.47
N VAL A 234 -5.21 24.54 49.36
CA VAL A 234 -5.26 26.02 49.40
C VAL A 234 -6.54 26.51 50.10
N GLN A 235 -7.68 25.86 49.87
CA GLN A 235 -8.92 26.21 50.55
C GLN A 235 -8.88 25.85 52.04
N ALA A 236 -8.31 24.70 52.40
CA ALA A 236 -8.12 24.30 53.79
C ALA A 236 -7.21 25.28 54.56
N GLU A 237 -6.12 25.73 53.95
CA GLU A 237 -5.23 26.76 54.51
C GLU A 237 -5.98 28.06 54.78
N LYS A 238 -6.78 28.55 53.81
CA LYS A 238 -7.65 29.73 54.01
C LYS A 238 -8.63 29.54 55.16
N ASN A 239 -9.27 28.37 55.26
CA ASN A 239 -10.20 28.08 56.34
C ASN A 239 -9.50 28.07 57.71
N ILE A 240 -8.29 27.53 57.80
CA ILE A 240 -7.46 27.57 59.02
C ILE A 240 -7.12 29.01 59.38
N GLU A 241 -6.72 29.83 58.41
CA GLU A 241 -6.43 31.25 58.63
C GLU A 241 -7.65 32.02 59.14
N GLU A 242 -8.83 31.81 58.55
CA GLU A 242 -10.09 32.42 59.01
C GLU A 242 -10.50 31.94 60.42
N LEU A 243 -10.38 30.64 60.71
CA LEU A 243 -10.64 30.11 62.06
C LEU A 243 -9.71 30.74 63.10
N ASN A 244 -8.43 30.92 62.77
CA ASN A 244 -7.47 31.57 63.66
C ASN A 244 -7.83 33.04 63.95
N LYS A 245 -8.56 33.74 63.06
CA LYS A 245 -9.04 35.12 63.31
C LYS A 245 -10.15 35.19 64.36
N ILE A 246 -10.91 34.11 64.57
CA ILE A 246 -11.97 34.03 65.59
C ILE A 246 -11.36 34.00 67.01
N GLY A 247 -10.06 33.72 67.13
CA GLY A 247 -9.30 33.68 68.39
C GLY A 247 -9.39 32.33 69.10
N ASP A 248 -8.66 32.19 70.22
CA ASP A 248 -8.76 31.00 71.07
C ASP A 248 -10.18 30.93 71.67
N ALA A 249 -10.78 29.73 71.69
CA ALA A 249 -12.04 29.47 72.36
C ALA A 249 -12.01 29.94 73.83
N LYS A 250 -10.84 29.92 74.49
CA LYS A 250 -10.66 30.49 75.83
C LYS A 250 -10.82 32.01 75.86
N ASP A 251 -10.30 32.73 74.88
CA ASP A 251 -10.42 34.20 74.80
C ASP A 251 -11.85 34.62 74.50
N LEU A 252 -12.53 33.88 73.61
CA LEU A 252 -13.94 34.11 73.32
C LEU A 252 -14.81 33.82 74.55
N ALA A 253 -14.55 32.73 75.28
CA ALA A 253 -15.24 32.41 76.53
C ALA A 253 -15.03 33.48 77.59
N ALA A 254 -13.80 34.01 77.74
CA ALA A 254 -13.52 35.09 78.68
C ALA A 254 -14.26 36.39 78.34
N LYS A 255 -14.36 36.74 77.05
CA LYS A 255 -15.15 37.90 76.58
C LYS A 255 -16.65 37.70 76.82
N VAL A 256 -17.18 36.50 76.57
CA VAL A 256 -18.58 36.17 76.84
C VAL A 256 -18.89 36.29 78.33
N GLU A 257 -18.03 35.76 79.20
CA GLU A 257 -18.22 35.89 80.66
C GLU A 257 -18.17 37.36 81.10
N THR A 258 -17.26 38.16 80.52
CA THR A 258 -17.20 39.60 80.79
C THR A 258 -18.49 40.33 80.36
N ASN A 259 -19.00 40.03 79.16
CA ASN A 259 -20.25 40.60 78.68
C ASN A 259 -21.44 40.19 79.54
N LYS A 260 -21.49 38.93 79.98
CA LYS A 260 -22.50 38.44 80.93
C LYS A 260 -22.47 39.25 82.23
N ASN A 261 -21.30 39.43 82.84
CA ASN A 261 -21.14 40.23 84.05
C ASN A 261 -21.55 41.71 83.84
N ASN A 262 -21.24 42.28 82.68
CA ASN A 262 -21.67 43.64 82.35
C ASN A 262 -23.20 43.76 82.21
N ILE A 263 -23.86 42.75 81.64
CA ILE A 263 -25.32 42.69 81.54
C ILE A 263 -25.96 42.56 82.92
N GLU A 264 -25.41 41.72 83.80
CA GLU A 264 -25.87 41.60 85.19
C GLU A 264 -25.78 42.94 85.92
N ASN A 265 -24.63 43.63 85.83
CA ASN A 265 -24.45 44.98 86.40
C ASN A 265 -25.42 46.02 85.80
N LEU A 266 -25.71 45.95 84.50
CA LEU A 266 -26.67 46.85 83.86
C LEU A 266 -28.09 46.57 84.33
N ASN A 267 -28.47 45.30 84.54
CA ASN A 267 -29.76 44.94 85.09
C ASN A 267 -29.93 45.46 86.51
N GLU A 268 -28.91 45.34 87.38
CA GLU A 268 -28.94 45.95 88.72
C GLU A 268 -29.17 47.47 88.64
N LYS A 269 -28.44 48.18 87.76
CA LYS A 269 -28.65 49.62 87.54
C LYS A 269 -30.03 49.97 86.97
N VAL A 270 -30.60 49.09 86.14
CA VAL A 270 -31.97 49.26 85.62
C VAL A 270 -32.99 49.06 86.73
N GLU A 271 -32.80 48.08 87.61
CA GLU A 271 -33.65 47.92 88.81
C GLU A 271 -33.57 49.15 89.72
N ASP A 272 -32.36 49.68 89.96
CA ASP A 272 -32.15 50.92 90.71
C ASP A 272 -32.86 52.11 90.06
N ASN A 273 -32.68 52.30 88.75
CA ASN A 273 -33.36 53.36 87.99
C ASN A 273 -34.88 53.17 87.97
N THR A 274 -35.37 51.92 87.97
CA THR A 274 -36.81 51.63 88.02
C THR A 274 -37.39 51.99 89.39
N SER A 275 -36.66 51.77 90.48
CA SER A 275 -37.01 52.31 91.80
C SER A 275 -37.02 53.84 91.82
N TYR A 276 -35.98 54.47 91.25
CA TYR A 276 -35.89 55.93 91.17
C TYR A 276 -37.02 56.55 90.33
N LEU A 277 -37.43 55.87 89.25
CA LEU A 277 -38.57 56.28 88.42
C LEU A 277 -39.91 56.10 89.13
N LYS A 278 -40.09 55.10 90.01
CA LYS A 278 -41.28 54.99 90.87
C LYS A 278 -41.37 56.13 91.89
N ASP A 279 -40.22 56.62 92.36
CA ASP A 279 -40.17 57.80 93.22
C ASP A 279 -40.51 59.09 92.44
N VAL A 280 -40.04 59.21 91.20
CA VAL A 280 -40.38 60.33 90.29
C VAL A 280 -41.81 60.25 89.74
N GLU A 281 -42.40 59.06 89.58
CA GLU A 281 -43.81 58.86 89.17
C GLU A 281 -44.79 59.41 90.23
N ASN A 282 -44.40 59.40 91.51
CA ASN A 282 -45.14 60.11 92.55
C ASN A 282 -45.04 61.64 92.41
N ASP A 283 -43.96 62.17 91.82
CA ASP A 283 -43.78 63.61 91.55
C ASP A 283 -44.46 64.07 90.24
N ILE A 284 -44.60 63.18 89.24
CA ILE A 284 -45.13 63.48 87.89
C ILE A 284 -46.66 63.41 87.77
N LYS A 285 -47.40 62.98 88.82
CA LYS A 285 -48.87 63.14 88.88
C LYS A 285 -49.39 64.59 88.80
N ASN A 286 -48.51 65.58 88.67
CA ASN A 286 -48.83 67.01 88.58
C ASN A 286 -48.72 67.64 87.16
N LEU A 287 -48.43 66.90 86.08
CA LEU A 287 -48.09 67.54 84.78
C LEU A 287 -48.64 66.90 83.47
N ASP A 288 -49.74 66.13 83.49
CA ASP A 288 -50.29 65.53 82.26
C ASP A 288 -51.24 66.45 81.45
N ASP A 289 -50.66 67.38 80.71
CA ASP A 289 -51.22 67.83 79.43
C ASP A 289 -50.08 68.31 78.53
N ILE A 290 -49.67 67.49 77.54
CA ILE A 290 -49.17 67.89 76.20
C ILE A 290 -48.95 66.63 75.33
N LYS A 291 -49.64 66.57 74.19
CA LYS A 291 -49.39 65.65 73.06
C LYS A 291 -48.89 66.44 71.85
N ILE A 292 -47.96 65.88 71.05
CA ILE A 292 -47.60 66.42 69.72
C ILE A 292 -47.74 65.34 68.64
N ASN A 293 -48.56 65.65 67.63
CA ASN A 293 -48.76 64.95 66.35
C ASN A 293 -48.18 65.81 65.22
N LYS A 294 -47.68 65.23 64.11
CA LYS A 294 -47.40 65.94 62.84
C LYS A 294 -48.27 65.40 61.69
N LYS A 295 -48.85 66.30 60.87
CA LYS A 295 -49.68 66.04 59.65
C LYS A 295 -48.96 66.56 58.39
N VAL A 296 -49.15 65.90 57.23
CA VAL A 296 -48.66 66.29 55.88
C VAL A 296 -49.72 67.14 55.14
N LYS A 297 -49.32 68.11 54.30
CA LYS A 297 -50.20 69.05 53.58
C LYS A 297 -50.33 68.73 52.08
N TYR A 298 -51.52 68.91 51.50
CA TYR A 298 -51.86 68.56 50.11
C TYR A 298 -52.35 69.81 49.35
N TYR A 299 -51.83 70.07 48.13
CA TYR A 299 -52.23 71.20 47.29
C TYR A 299 -53.00 70.73 46.05
N THR A 300 -54.27 71.10 45.93
CA THR A 300 -55.11 70.83 44.74
C THR A 300 -55.03 71.95 43.71
N SER A 301 -55.23 71.60 42.44
CA SER A 301 -55.02 72.42 41.24
C SER A 301 -55.93 73.67 41.07
N GLU A 302 -56.69 74.06 42.08
CA GLU A 302 -57.52 75.28 42.05
C GLU A 302 -56.85 76.49 42.72
N GLU A 303 -55.68 76.34 43.36
CA GLU A 303 -54.90 77.45 43.95
C GLU A 303 -53.91 78.11 42.96
N THR A 304 -54.32 78.29 41.70
CA THR A 304 -53.48 78.87 40.61
C THR A 304 -53.26 80.38 40.70
N THR A 305 -53.61 81.02 41.81
CA THR A 305 -53.23 82.41 42.07
C THR A 305 -52.75 82.57 43.51
N LYS A 306 -51.41 82.51 43.67
CA LYS A 306 -50.62 82.67 44.91
C LYS A 306 -50.69 81.49 45.90
N GLY A 307 -49.75 80.54 45.78
CA GLY A 307 -49.34 79.76 46.95
C GLY A 307 -48.70 78.40 46.67
N ALA A 308 -49.15 77.70 45.63
CA ALA A 308 -48.64 76.36 45.35
C ALA A 308 -47.59 76.43 44.23
N ASN A 309 -46.36 76.84 44.56
CA ASN A 309 -45.19 76.70 43.69
C ASN A 309 -44.23 75.71 44.40
N PRO A 310 -43.83 74.59 43.78
CA PRO A 310 -42.92 73.65 44.43
C PRO A 310 -41.58 74.28 44.80
N ASN A 311 -41.22 75.41 44.20
CA ASN A 311 -40.01 76.16 44.55
C ASN A 311 -40.19 77.10 45.75
N ASN A 312 -41.43 77.40 46.17
CA ASN A 312 -41.68 78.37 47.23
C ASN A 312 -42.38 77.73 48.44
N ALA A 313 -42.81 76.47 48.33
CA ALA A 313 -43.37 75.72 49.44
C ALA A 313 -42.36 75.67 50.62
N LEU A 314 -42.86 75.79 51.85
CA LEU A 314 -42.06 75.81 53.08
C LEU A 314 -42.29 74.56 53.93
N GLU A 315 -43.30 73.77 53.59
CA GLU A 315 -43.63 72.50 54.22
C GLU A 315 -42.55 71.45 53.95
N GLY A 316 -42.19 70.66 54.96
CA GLY A 316 -41.18 69.59 54.79
C GLY A 316 -41.62 68.47 53.84
N CYS A 317 -42.93 68.22 53.75
CA CYS A 317 -43.52 67.24 52.83
C CYS A 317 -44.82 67.80 52.23
N PHE A 318 -44.99 67.71 50.91
CA PHE A 318 -46.21 68.14 50.22
C PHE A 318 -46.41 67.43 48.88
N VAL A 319 -47.63 67.44 48.37
CA VAL A 319 -47.98 66.94 47.03
C VAL A 319 -48.53 68.07 46.20
N ILE A 320 -48.07 68.21 44.95
CA ILE A 320 -48.46 69.31 44.07
C ILE A 320 -48.40 68.95 42.57
N ALA A 321 -49.36 69.42 41.79
CA ALA A 321 -49.30 69.45 40.33
C ALA A 321 -48.93 70.88 39.88
N HIS A 322 -47.74 71.05 39.30
CA HIS A 322 -47.25 72.36 38.83
C HIS A 322 -46.41 72.20 37.57
N GLU A 323 -46.35 73.24 36.73
CA GLU A 323 -45.50 73.28 35.52
C GLU A 323 -43.98 73.19 35.80
N LEU A 324 -43.58 73.42 37.06
CA LEU A 324 -42.20 73.34 37.52
C LEU A 324 -41.84 71.94 38.05
N ASN A 325 -42.80 71.02 38.00
CA ASN A 325 -42.51 69.62 38.24
C ASN A 325 -41.52 69.13 37.17
N PRO A 326 -40.58 68.24 37.53
CA PRO A 326 -39.60 67.70 36.58
C PRO A 326 -40.22 66.94 35.39
N VAL A 327 -41.51 66.60 35.47
CA VAL A 327 -42.29 65.98 34.40
C VAL A 327 -43.49 66.86 34.04
N GLN A 328 -43.76 67.03 32.75
CA GLN A 328 -44.93 67.75 32.27
C GLN A 328 -46.22 66.98 32.63
N ASN A 329 -47.18 67.69 33.23
CA ASN A 329 -48.55 67.25 33.51
C ASN A 329 -48.71 66.02 34.45
N GLY A 330 -48.31 66.17 35.72
CA GLY A 330 -48.66 65.21 36.77
C GLY A 330 -48.44 65.76 38.19
N PHE A 331 -49.12 65.18 39.18
CA PHE A 331 -48.82 65.43 40.60
C PHE A 331 -47.43 64.87 40.93
N CYS A 332 -46.67 65.60 41.73
CA CYS A 332 -45.41 65.16 42.29
C CYS A 332 -45.46 65.26 43.82
N TYR A 333 -45.00 64.23 44.50
CA TYR A 333 -44.71 64.25 45.93
C TYR A 333 -43.32 64.84 46.14
N TYR A 334 -43.23 65.81 47.04
CA TYR A 334 -42.02 66.50 47.44
C TYR A 334 -41.73 66.22 48.90
N GLU A 335 -40.51 65.83 49.16
CA GLU A 335 -39.89 65.88 50.47
C GLU A 335 -38.72 66.85 50.38
N GLN A 336 -38.72 67.89 51.22
CA GLN A 336 -37.73 68.95 51.12
C GLN A 336 -37.03 69.23 52.44
N PHE A 337 -35.74 69.54 52.31
CA PHE A 337 -34.86 69.87 53.42
C PHE A 337 -34.15 71.19 53.11
N PHE A 338 -34.29 72.14 54.02
CA PHE A 338 -33.61 73.43 53.95
C PHE A 338 -32.25 73.32 54.62
N TYR A 339 -31.22 73.93 54.03
CA TYR A 339 -29.86 73.99 54.58
C TYR A 339 -29.70 75.12 55.64
N GLY A 340 -30.80 75.65 56.18
CA GLY A 340 -30.85 76.77 57.12
C GLY A 340 -32.29 77.15 57.49
N ASP A 341 -32.55 78.42 57.76
CA ASP A 341 -33.90 78.93 58.06
C ASP A 341 -34.88 78.62 56.92
N ILE A 342 -36.09 78.17 57.29
CA ILE A 342 -37.15 77.85 56.33
C ILE A 342 -37.62 79.15 55.68
N SER A 343 -37.18 79.40 54.44
CA SER A 343 -37.60 80.54 53.63
C SER A 343 -37.57 80.22 52.14
N GLU A 344 -38.29 80.99 51.34
CA GLU A 344 -38.36 80.77 49.88
C GLU A 344 -36.99 80.91 49.19
N THR A 345 -36.06 81.63 49.81
CA THR A 345 -34.71 81.89 49.27
C THR A 345 -33.61 81.02 49.89
N ALA A 346 -33.93 80.21 50.89
CA ALA A 346 -32.95 79.33 51.52
C ALA A 346 -32.58 78.18 50.58
N ASN A 347 -31.28 77.88 50.54
CA ASN A 347 -30.76 76.70 49.87
C ASN A 347 -31.52 75.47 50.38
N ARG A 348 -31.97 74.60 49.47
CA ARG A 348 -32.74 73.40 49.82
C ARG A 348 -32.50 72.28 48.83
N ILE A 349 -32.72 71.07 49.29
CA ILE A 349 -32.82 69.89 48.43
C ILE A 349 -34.26 69.37 48.49
N GLN A 350 -34.76 68.92 47.34
CA GLN A 350 -36.06 68.28 47.23
C GLN A 350 -35.92 66.93 46.57
N TYR A 351 -36.48 65.91 47.20
CA TYR A 351 -36.73 64.61 46.60
C TYR A 351 -38.12 64.62 45.98
N VAL A 352 -38.18 64.38 44.68
CA VAL A 352 -39.41 64.49 43.91
C VAL A 352 -39.75 63.14 43.32
N THR A 353 -40.95 62.66 43.61
CA THR A 353 -41.49 61.42 43.03
C THR A 353 -42.76 61.76 42.27
N THR A 354 -42.85 61.37 41.01
CA THR A 354 -44.09 61.51 40.25
C THR A 354 -45.18 60.64 40.88
N TYR A 355 -46.28 61.26 41.34
CA TYR A 355 -47.32 60.59 42.13
C TYR A 355 -48.30 59.79 41.27
N ASN A 356 -48.62 60.25 40.06
CA ASN A 356 -49.57 59.60 39.13
C ASN A 356 -48.94 59.26 37.74
N GLY A 357 -47.63 59.00 37.67
CA GLY A 357 -46.90 58.79 36.42
C GLY A 357 -45.95 57.57 36.44
N ASP A 358 -44.92 57.62 35.59
CA ASP A 358 -43.85 56.63 35.38
C ASP A 358 -42.91 56.38 36.59
N LEU A 359 -43.33 56.81 37.79
CA LEU A 359 -42.59 56.72 39.06
C LEU A 359 -41.16 57.27 38.97
N ARG A 360 -40.88 58.14 38.00
CA ARG A 360 -39.57 58.79 37.88
C ARG A 360 -39.27 59.57 39.15
N ARG A 361 -38.02 59.46 39.56
CA ARG A 361 -37.51 60.13 40.75
C ARG A 361 -36.52 61.18 40.32
N PHE A 362 -36.63 62.35 40.93
CA PHE A 362 -35.74 63.47 40.67
C PHE A 362 -35.19 63.99 41.97
N ILE A 363 -33.97 64.50 41.90
CA ILE A 363 -33.41 65.36 42.93
C ILE A 363 -33.39 66.76 42.35
N ARG A 364 -34.03 67.69 43.06
CA ARG A 364 -33.95 69.12 42.77
C ARG A 364 -33.12 69.78 43.86
N ARG A 365 -32.18 70.63 43.50
CA ARG A 365 -31.36 71.40 44.42
C ARG A 365 -31.55 72.87 44.11
N TYR A 366 -31.88 73.64 45.12
CA TYR A 366 -31.83 75.09 45.05
C TYR A 366 -30.58 75.54 45.80
N PHE A 367 -29.63 76.12 45.08
CA PHE A 367 -28.37 76.59 45.65
C PHE A 367 -27.98 77.93 45.02
N ASN A 368 -27.72 78.94 45.85
CA ASN A 368 -27.30 80.29 45.44
C ASN A 368 -28.17 80.90 44.33
N GLY A 369 -29.50 80.85 44.52
CA GLY A 369 -30.46 81.46 43.58
C GLY A 369 -30.81 80.61 42.36
N ASN A 370 -30.18 79.44 42.18
CA ASN A 370 -30.38 78.59 41.00
C ASN A 370 -30.96 77.23 41.36
N TRP A 371 -31.87 76.74 40.50
CA TRP A 371 -32.40 75.38 40.57
C TRP A 371 -31.65 74.44 39.64
N GLU A 372 -31.15 73.33 40.16
CA GLU A 372 -30.64 72.19 39.42
C GLU A 372 -31.62 71.02 39.59
N THR A 373 -32.00 70.34 38.51
CA THR A 373 -32.85 69.14 38.56
C THR A 373 -32.13 67.99 37.88
N LYS A 374 -32.05 66.85 38.57
CA LYS A 374 -31.44 65.62 38.07
C LYS A 374 -32.40 64.45 38.20
N GLU A 375 -32.67 63.78 37.08
CA GLU A 375 -33.42 62.52 37.07
C GLU A 375 -32.55 61.37 37.59
N LEU A 376 -33.15 60.47 38.38
CA LEU A 376 -32.51 59.27 38.91
C LEU A 376 -32.84 58.07 38.00
N ALA A 377 -31.86 57.69 37.16
CA ALA A 377 -31.72 56.52 36.26
C ALA A 377 -32.94 56.05 35.44
N THR A 378 -32.82 56.17 34.12
CA THR A 378 -33.72 55.62 33.08
C THR A 378 -33.32 54.19 32.67
N THR A 379 -34.30 53.39 32.20
CA THR A 379 -34.09 52.09 31.55
C THR A 379 -34.14 52.26 30.03
N GLU A 380 -33.06 51.95 29.32
CA GLU A 380 -32.92 51.96 27.85
C GLU A 380 -33.00 50.52 27.30
N ILE A 381 -33.55 50.31 26.10
CA ILE A 381 -33.64 48.99 25.43
C ILE A 381 -33.19 49.14 23.97
N THR A 382 -32.38 48.20 23.47
CA THR A 382 -32.02 48.11 22.04
C THR A 382 -32.10 46.68 21.53
N GLU A 383 -32.49 46.50 20.26
CA GLU A 383 -32.48 45.19 19.60
C GLU A 383 -31.09 44.85 19.04
N ILE A 384 -30.80 43.55 18.89
CA ILE A 384 -29.57 43.03 18.29
C ILE A 384 -29.88 41.95 17.25
N GLY A 385 -29.01 41.82 16.25
CA GLY A 385 -29.08 40.76 15.23
C GLY A 385 -27.99 39.71 15.42
N LEU A 386 -28.33 38.44 15.22
CA LEU A 386 -27.38 37.33 15.21
C LEU A 386 -26.68 37.23 13.85
N LEU A 387 -25.41 36.80 13.85
CA LEU A 387 -24.53 36.70 12.70
C LEU A 387 -24.00 35.26 12.52
N ASN A 388 -23.29 35.01 11.42
CA ASN A 388 -22.53 33.77 11.21
C ASN A 388 -23.35 32.48 11.40
N GLY A 389 -24.60 32.48 10.93
CA GLY A 389 -25.51 31.32 10.98
C GLY A 389 -26.06 31.01 12.37
N TRP A 390 -25.89 31.91 13.35
CA TRP A 390 -26.55 31.80 14.63
C TRP A 390 -28.01 32.19 14.52
N GLU A 391 -28.89 31.39 15.13
CA GLU A 391 -30.33 31.57 15.06
C GLU A 391 -30.94 31.73 16.44
N LYS A 392 -32.03 32.49 16.54
CA LYS A 392 -32.78 32.66 17.78
C LYS A 392 -33.77 31.51 17.94
N ASP A 393 -33.79 30.89 19.12
CA ASP A 393 -34.79 29.86 19.47
C ASP A 393 -35.89 30.45 20.36
N TYR A 394 -35.54 30.96 21.54
CA TYR A 394 -36.49 31.48 22.53
C TYR A 394 -36.00 32.79 23.16
N GLY A 395 -36.93 33.63 23.64
CA GLY A 395 -36.63 34.93 24.24
C GLY A 395 -36.55 36.09 23.23
N GLU A 396 -36.18 37.26 23.73
CA GLU A 396 -36.06 38.50 22.97
C GLU A 396 -34.58 38.82 22.73
N LEU A 397 -34.22 39.09 21.48
CA LEU A 397 -32.87 39.55 21.12
C LEU A 397 -32.74 41.06 21.38
N LYS A 398 -32.78 41.44 22.66
CA LYS A 398 -32.65 42.83 23.08
C LYS A 398 -31.79 42.98 24.31
N ILE A 399 -31.01 44.06 24.34
CA ILE A 399 -30.20 44.46 25.49
C ILE A 399 -30.99 45.52 26.26
N THR A 400 -31.15 45.31 27.56
CA THR A 400 -31.76 46.27 28.49
C THR A 400 -30.67 46.91 29.32
N LYS A 401 -30.67 48.24 29.46
CA LYS A 401 -29.69 48.99 30.23
C LYS A 401 -30.41 49.83 31.28
N THR A 402 -30.12 49.61 32.56
CA THR A 402 -30.65 50.41 33.66
C THR A 402 -29.48 51.14 34.31
N GLY A 403 -29.41 52.46 34.12
CA GLY A 403 -28.23 53.24 34.51
C GLY A 403 -26.97 52.77 33.76
N GLY A 404 -25.96 52.30 34.52
CA GLY A 404 -24.71 51.80 33.96
C GLY A 404 -24.66 50.30 33.70
N VAL A 405 -25.72 49.55 34.00
CA VAL A 405 -25.74 48.07 33.90
C VAL A 405 -26.59 47.62 32.72
N CYS A 406 -26.03 46.78 31.86
CA CYS A 406 -26.68 46.12 30.74
C CYS A 406 -26.99 44.65 31.05
N TYR A 407 -28.07 44.14 30.47
CA TYR A 407 -28.56 42.78 30.61
C TYR A 407 -29.03 42.26 29.25
N LEU A 408 -28.71 41.01 28.95
CA LEU A 408 -29.17 40.26 27.77
C LEU A 408 -29.56 38.84 28.20
N ASN A 409 -30.74 38.40 27.76
CA ASN A 409 -31.24 37.07 28.03
C ASN A 409 -32.00 36.50 26.82
N PHE A 410 -31.45 35.47 26.18
CA PHE A 410 -32.13 34.74 25.10
C PHE A 410 -31.56 33.33 24.93
N GLN A 411 -32.26 32.49 24.16
CA GLN A 411 -31.80 31.15 23.76
C GLN A 411 -31.55 31.14 22.26
N GLY A 412 -30.44 30.56 21.84
CA GLY A 412 -30.04 30.48 20.44
C GLY A 412 -29.55 29.09 20.02
N THR A 413 -29.46 28.89 18.72
CA THR A 413 -28.84 27.73 18.09
C THR A 413 -27.47 28.12 17.55
N VAL A 414 -26.45 27.32 17.89
CA VAL A 414 -25.05 27.56 17.52
C VAL A 414 -24.87 27.51 16.00
N GLY A 415 -24.40 28.61 15.42
CA GLY A 415 -23.96 28.71 14.02
C GLY A 415 -22.52 28.25 13.82
N VAL A 416 -21.70 29.08 13.16
CA VAL A 416 -20.25 28.83 13.03
C VAL A 416 -19.60 28.85 14.42
N SER A 417 -18.82 27.81 14.74
CA SER A 417 -18.32 27.53 16.10
C SER A 417 -16.82 27.72 16.31
N SER A 418 -16.10 28.30 15.35
CA SER A 418 -14.66 28.58 15.47
C SER A 418 -14.35 29.74 16.42
N VAL A 419 -13.20 29.69 17.10
CA VAL A 419 -12.67 30.82 17.89
C VAL A 419 -12.59 32.09 17.03
N GLY A 420 -12.99 33.22 17.59
CA GLY A 420 -13.00 34.52 16.92
C GLY A 420 -14.21 34.75 16.01
N THR A 421 -15.17 33.82 15.97
CA THR A 421 -16.43 34.05 15.25
C THR A 421 -17.33 34.99 16.05
N THR A 422 -17.72 36.11 15.44
CA THR A 422 -18.69 37.06 16.04
C THR A 422 -20.10 36.52 15.98
N ILE A 423 -20.78 36.47 17.13
CA ILE A 423 -22.15 35.98 17.28
C ILE A 423 -23.14 37.12 17.03
N PHE A 424 -22.89 38.30 17.60
CA PHE A 424 -23.66 39.52 17.38
C PHE A 424 -22.83 40.75 17.76
N ASN A 425 -23.34 41.93 17.40
CA ASN A 425 -22.73 43.22 17.74
C ASN A 425 -23.59 43.99 18.74
N ILE A 426 -22.94 44.56 19.75
CA ILE A 426 -23.55 45.44 20.75
C ILE A 426 -23.49 46.89 20.22
N PRO A 427 -24.65 47.59 20.13
CA PRO A 427 -24.71 48.98 19.71
C PRO A 427 -23.90 49.92 20.59
N GLU A 428 -23.43 51.02 20.00
CA GLU A 428 -22.77 52.10 20.74
C GLU A 428 -23.69 52.63 21.85
N GLY A 429 -23.12 52.92 23.03
CA GLY A 429 -23.89 53.29 24.23
C GLY A 429 -24.28 52.13 25.14
N PHE A 430 -24.17 50.88 24.67
CA PHE A 430 -24.37 49.64 25.45
C PHE A 430 -23.10 48.81 25.62
N ARG A 431 -21.98 49.22 25.02
CA ARG A 431 -20.71 48.46 25.02
C ARG A 431 -20.00 48.56 26.38
N PRO A 432 -19.36 47.49 26.87
CA PRO A 432 -18.53 47.60 28.06
C PRO A 432 -17.24 48.37 27.77
N LYS A 433 -16.74 49.07 28.78
CA LYS A 433 -15.47 49.82 28.70
C LYS A 433 -14.23 48.92 28.60
N TYR A 434 -14.31 47.73 29.18
CA TYR A 434 -13.26 46.73 29.16
C TYR A 434 -13.81 45.42 28.59
N GLN A 435 -12.93 44.60 28.01
CA GLN A 435 -13.31 43.29 27.53
C GLN A 435 -13.91 42.46 28.68
N GLN A 436 -15.04 41.81 28.43
CA GLN A 436 -15.70 40.95 29.40
C GLN A 436 -15.88 39.55 28.82
N VAL A 437 -15.69 38.53 29.65
CA VAL A 437 -15.80 37.13 29.24
C VAL A 437 -16.95 36.49 29.98
N PHE A 438 -17.78 35.76 29.25
CA PHE A 438 -18.95 35.05 29.75
C PHE A 438 -18.85 33.57 29.40
N TYR A 439 -19.39 32.73 30.27
CA TYR A 439 -19.55 31.31 30.01
C TYR A 439 -21.00 31.04 29.66
N ILE A 440 -21.23 30.51 28.47
CA ILE A 440 -22.57 30.29 27.94
C ILE A 440 -22.88 28.78 28.02
N PRO A 441 -23.94 28.37 28.75
CA PRO A 441 -24.37 26.98 28.81
C PRO A 441 -24.85 26.50 27.45
N GLN A 442 -24.50 25.27 27.11
CA GLN A 442 -25.13 24.52 26.03
C GLN A 442 -26.10 23.49 26.63
N ARG A 443 -27.19 23.23 25.93
CA ARG A 443 -28.19 22.24 26.33
C ARG A 443 -27.75 20.83 25.97
N ASP A 444 -28.55 19.84 26.35
CA ASP A 444 -28.34 18.43 26.02
C ASP A 444 -27.01 17.86 26.56
N GLY A 445 -26.62 18.32 27.75
CA GLY A 445 -25.43 17.85 28.47
C GLY A 445 -24.10 18.30 27.85
N LYS A 446 -24.12 19.32 26.99
CA LYS A 446 -22.93 19.88 26.35
C LYS A 446 -22.20 20.86 27.30
N PRO A 447 -20.86 20.95 27.23
CA PRO A 447 -20.09 21.82 28.11
C PRO A 447 -20.36 23.31 27.83
N PHE A 448 -20.07 24.18 28.79
CA PHE A 448 -20.14 25.63 28.58
C PHE A 448 -19.06 26.08 27.59
N PHE A 449 -19.37 27.04 26.73
CA PHE A 449 -18.37 27.70 25.88
C PHE A 449 -18.15 29.16 26.29
N GLY A 450 -16.94 29.66 26.09
CA GLY A 450 -16.61 31.05 26.38
C GLY A 450 -17.03 31.98 25.25
N VAL A 451 -17.56 33.15 25.60
CA VAL A 451 -17.70 34.29 24.70
C VAL A 451 -17.04 35.51 25.30
N ALA A 452 -16.45 36.36 24.48
CA ALA A 452 -15.87 37.63 24.91
C ALA A 452 -16.59 38.79 24.23
N ILE A 453 -16.99 39.79 24.99
CA ILE A 453 -17.39 41.09 24.47
C ILE A 453 -16.12 41.93 24.38
N ASP A 454 -15.71 42.31 23.18
CA ASP A 454 -14.62 43.26 22.98
C ASP A 454 -15.07 44.72 23.18
N THR A 455 -14.11 45.65 23.19
CA THR A 455 -14.41 47.09 23.38
C THR A 455 -15.09 47.72 22.15
N ASN A 456 -15.09 47.05 21.00
CA ASN A 456 -15.83 47.47 19.80
C ASN A 456 -17.29 46.96 19.82
N GLY A 457 -17.66 46.14 20.80
CA GLY A 457 -18.98 45.54 20.94
C GLY A 457 -19.16 44.24 20.16
N ASN A 458 -18.09 43.63 19.62
CA ASN A 458 -18.17 42.28 19.05
C ASN A 458 -18.32 41.27 20.19
N VAL A 459 -19.27 40.35 20.06
CA VAL A 459 -19.40 39.21 20.97
C VAL A 459 -18.88 37.98 20.26
N ASP A 460 -17.63 37.62 20.55
CA ASP A 460 -16.91 36.58 19.82
C ASP A 460 -16.80 35.29 20.62
N ILE A 461 -16.79 34.15 19.94
CA ILE A 461 -16.46 32.86 20.54
C ILE A 461 -15.01 32.91 21.03
N SER A 462 -14.83 32.72 22.33
CA SER A 462 -13.53 32.72 22.98
C SER A 462 -12.99 31.30 23.13
N GLY A 463 -11.69 31.12 22.88
CA GLY A 463 -11.00 29.83 23.03
C GLY A 463 -10.68 29.46 24.48
N VAL A 464 -11.26 30.17 25.46
CA VAL A 464 -10.99 29.97 26.89
C VAL A 464 -11.60 28.69 27.46
N THR A 465 -12.55 28.05 26.77
CA THR A 465 -13.11 26.74 27.11
C THR A 465 -13.38 25.90 25.86
N SER A 466 -14.22 24.87 25.96
CA SER A 466 -14.66 24.08 24.81
C SER A 466 -15.37 24.94 23.76
N LEU A 467 -15.14 24.63 22.49
CA LEU A 467 -15.88 25.23 21.38
C LEU A 467 -17.37 24.82 21.44
N PRO A 468 -18.28 25.71 21.03
CA PRO A 468 -19.68 25.35 20.95
C PRO A 468 -19.90 24.27 19.88
N THR A 469 -20.82 23.35 20.12
CA THR A 469 -21.20 22.32 19.16
C THR A 469 -22.16 22.93 18.15
N GLN A 470 -21.78 22.96 16.86
CA GLN A 470 -22.65 23.49 15.81
C GLN A 470 -24.03 22.82 15.82
N GLY A 471 -25.09 23.64 15.76
CA GLY A 471 -26.49 23.20 15.86
C GLY A 471 -27.00 22.94 17.29
N ALA A 472 -26.16 23.04 18.32
CA ALA A 472 -26.63 22.89 19.70
C ALA A 472 -27.43 24.11 20.16
N LYS A 473 -28.38 23.89 21.07
CA LYS A 473 -29.11 24.98 21.73
C LYS A 473 -28.30 25.54 22.90
N THR A 474 -28.37 26.83 23.12
CA THR A 474 -27.61 27.53 24.16
C THR A 474 -28.42 28.66 24.79
N ASP A 475 -28.14 28.96 26.06
CA ASP A 475 -28.83 30.01 26.80
C ASP A 475 -27.87 31.15 27.16
N PHE A 476 -28.05 32.31 26.55
CA PHE A 476 -27.29 33.52 26.87
C PHE A 476 -27.92 34.22 28.07
N TYR A 477 -27.18 34.31 29.17
CA TYR A 477 -27.50 35.15 30.33
C TYR A 477 -26.29 36.04 30.63
N MET A 478 -26.30 37.26 30.11
CA MET A 478 -25.15 38.17 30.19
C MET A 478 -25.55 39.45 30.90
N MET A 479 -24.73 39.89 31.84
CA MET A 479 -24.87 41.16 32.54
C MET A 479 -23.51 41.84 32.59
N TRP A 480 -23.44 43.12 32.19
CA TRP A 480 -22.20 43.88 32.18
C TRP A 480 -22.42 45.35 32.52
N ARG A 481 -21.33 46.09 32.73
CA ARG A 481 -21.34 47.52 32.98
C ARG A 481 -20.76 48.29 31.80
N VAL A 482 -21.33 49.46 31.51
CA VAL A 482 -20.93 50.36 30.43
C VAL A 482 -19.85 51.37 30.91
N ASP A 483 -19.74 51.60 32.22
CA ASP A 483 -18.93 52.68 32.83
C ASP A 483 -17.51 52.32 33.28
#